data_AF-A0A8H4NWD1-F1
#
_entry.id   AF-A0A8H4NWD1-F1
#
_cell.length_a   1.000
_cell.length_b   1.000
_cell.length_c   1.000
_cell.angle_alpha   90.00
_cell.angle_beta   90.00
_cell.angle_gamma   90.00
#
_symmetry.space_group_name_H-M   'P 1'
#
loop_
_entity.id
_entity.type
_entity.pdbx_description
1 polymer ?
#
loop_
_entity_poly.entity_id
_entity_poly.type
_entity_poly.pdbx_seq_one_letter_code
_entity_poly.pdbx_strand_id
1 'polypeptide(L)'
;MSPSSSNTSYKFGTVPRPPPLCDLKKQQKSHLPKHLSRVLYFPKHNESTSHLPVYDISQRYSEALGNIPFGSRKYKIELALFWKPRGTNLRDVTRFLVDVNPNGFSATVGERCIGRDALEVKVSLPSEQGEGFRLSTQTRATTSQSHARLRYPMPDKTTKHELIRYPYLAINHESAHDRDTPSFSLEWQVHLVVGGPMRYDLIDLEKQSQGSSYDDSIVAVFHHCGFEPDLPSAFSEGVLLLPEEEQPMLDVTAVSSLFGLLHNVRKREKRSRMKSIFRRFTF
;
A
#
# COMPACT_ATOMS: atom_id res chain seq x y z
N MET A 1 16.05 61.37 2.57
CA MET A 1 16.25 59.97 2.98
C MET A 1 14.88 59.33 3.06
N SER A 2 14.54 58.53 2.04
CA SER A 2 13.26 57.85 1.90
C SER A 2 13.59 56.36 1.70
N PRO A 3 13.00 55.42 2.45
CA PRO A 3 13.26 54.01 2.22
C PRO A 3 12.35 53.49 1.10
N SER A 4 12.98 53.01 0.04
CA SER A 4 12.40 52.29 -1.08
C SER A 4 11.90 50.90 -0.63
N SER A 5 10.59 50.70 -0.70
CA SER A 5 9.93 49.40 -0.52
C SER A 5 9.99 48.60 -1.84
N SER A 6 10.85 47.58 -1.88
CA SER A 6 10.88 46.57 -2.95
C SER A 6 9.79 45.52 -2.71
N ASN A 7 8.79 45.51 -3.59
CA ASN A 7 7.71 44.53 -3.62
C ASN A 7 8.14 43.33 -4.47
N THR A 8 8.52 42.21 -3.86
CA THR A 8 8.82 40.97 -4.58
C THR A 8 7.56 40.09 -4.58
N SER A 9 6.84 40.11 -5.69
CA SER A 9 5.68 39.24 -5.93
C SER A 9 6.18 37.83 -6.26
N TYR A 10 5.99 36.89 -5.32
CA TYR A 10 6.22 35.47 -5.56
C TYR A 10 5.09 34.92 -6.45
N LYS A 11 5.42 34.59 -7.71
CA LYS A 11 4.54 33.84 -8.60
C LYS A 11 4.44 32.40 -8.10
N PHE A 12 3.27 32.00 -7.58
CA PHE A 12 2.95 30.60 -7.31
C PHE A 12 3.01 29.81 -8.63
N GLY A 13 3.92 28.84 -8.69
CA GLY A 13 4.02 27.89 -9.78
C GLY A 13 2.71 27.10 -9.91
N THR A 14 2.20 27.04 -11.13
CA THR A 14 1.01 26.28 -11.50
C THR A 14 1.26 24.80 -11.21
N VAL A 15 0.46 24.21 -10.32
CA VAL A 15 0.47 22.76 -10.07
C VAL A 15 0.07 22.04 -11.37
N PRO A 16 0.79 20.99 -11.81
CA PRO A 16 0.42 20.27 -13.02
C PRO A 16 -1.00 19.70 -12.91
N ARG A 17 -1.82 19.98 -13.91
CA ARG A 17 -3.18 19.44 -14.03
C ARG A 17 -3.08 17.91 -14.19
N PRO A 18 -3.88 17.10 -13.48
CA PRO A 18 -3.90 15.66 -13.72
C PRO A 18 -4.31 15.39 -15.17
N PRO A 19 -3.73 14.36 -15.82
CA PRO A 19 -4.00 14.06 -17.21
C PRO A 19 -5.49 13.70 -17.42
N PRO A 20 -6.05 14.02 -18.60
CA PRO A 20 -7.45 13.72 -18.91
C PRO A 20 -7.72 12.21 -18.93
N LEU A 21 -8.94 11.84 -18.55
CA LEU A 21 -9.44 10.47 -18.38
C LEU A 21 -9.22 9.53 -19.60
N CYS A 22 -8.97 10.12 -20.78
CA CYS A 22 -8.76 9.42 -22.04
C CYS A 22 -7.35 8.79 -22.14
N ASP A 23 -6.35 9.35 -21.45
CA ASP A 23 -4.97 8.84 -21.48
C ASP A 23 -4.76 7.63 -20.56
N LEU A 24 -5.64 7.43 -19.57
CA LEU A 24 -5.71 6.22 -18.75
C LEU A 24 -5.99 4.94 -19.56
N LYS A 25 -6.61 5.06 -20.74
CA LYS A 25 -6.89 3.92 -21.62
C LYS A 25 -5.67 3.45 -22.43
N LYS A 26 -4.62 4.28 -22.57
CA LYS A 26 -3.42 3.94 -23.35
C LYS A 26 -2.25 3.39 -22.52
N GLN A 27 -2.29 3.50 -21.20
CA GLN A 27 -1.30 2.86 -20.30
C GLN A 27 -1.62 1.39 -19.96
N GLN A 28 -2.58 0.78 -20.67
CA GLN A 28 -2.98 -0.60 -20.43
C GLN A 28 -2.05 -1.60 -21.12
N LYS A 29 -0.78 -1.62 -20.72
CA LYS A 29 0.04 -2.82 -20.78
C LYS A 29 0.41 -3.16 -19.34
N SER A 30 -0.22 -4.21 -18.82
CA SER A 30 0.03 -4.79 -17.50
C SER A 30 1.40 -5.47 -17.45
N HIS A 31 2.45 -4.68 -17.67
CA HIS A 31 3.82 -5.12 -17.48
C HIS A 31 4.17 -4.92 -16.00
N LEU A 32 4.84 -5.92 -15.43
CA LEU A 32 5.44 -5.80 -14.11
C LEU A 32 6.80 -5.11 -14.30
N PRO A 33 7.13 -4.04 -13.56
CA PRO A 33 8.47 -3.44 -13.65
C PRO A 33 9.55 -4.52 -13.43
N LYS A 34 10.57 -4.54 -14.30
CA LYS A 34 11.52 -5.66 -14.38
C LYS A 34 12.34 -5.87 -13.12
N HIS A 35 12.54 -4.82 -12.33
CA HIS A 35 13.31 -4.87 -11.09
C HIS A 35 12.53 -5.48 -9.91
N LEU A 36 11.22 -5.71 -10.05
CA LEU A 36 10.40 -6.34 -9.02
C LEU A 36 10.32 -7.85 -9.23
N SER A 37 11.05 -8.61 -8.41
CA SER A 37 11.14 -10.07 -8.52
C SER A 37 10.86 -10.80 -7.19
N ARG A 38 11.06 -10.13 -6.05
CA ARG A 38 10.68 -10.65 -4.73
C ARG A 38 9.18 -10.55 -4.54
N VAL A 39 8.58 -11.59 -3.96
CA VAL A 39 7.13 -11.67 -3.77
C VAL A 39 6.79 -12.11 -2.36
N LEU A 40 6.08 -11.24 -1.66
CA LEU A 40 5.49 -11.51 -0.35
C LEU A 40 4.00 -11.81 -0.51
N TYR A 41 3.53 -12.86 0.15
CA TYR A 41 2.11 -13.19 0.23
C TYR A 41 1.49 -12.65 1.51
N PHE A 42 0.41 -11.90 1.34
CA PHE A 42 -0.49 -11.46 2.41
C PHE A 42 -1.67 -12.42 2.49
N PRO A 43 -1.75 -13.26 3.55
CA PRO A 43 -2.89 -14.14 3.75
C PRO A 43 -4.20 -13.39 3.85
N LYS A 44 -5.29 -14.14 3.61
CA LYS A 44 -6.65 -13.67 3.85
C LYS A 44 -6.79 -13.15 5.27
N HIS A 45 -7.07 -11.87 5.41
CA HIS A 45 -7.22 -11.20 6.69
C HIS A 45 -8.33 -10.16 6.66
N ASN A 46 -8.89 -9.89 7.83
CA ASN A 46 -10.00 -8.97 8.04
C ASN A 46 -9.80 -8.25 9.40
N GLU A 47 -10.85 -7.57 9.88
CA GLU A 47 -10.79 -6.85 11.16
C GLU A 47 -10.68 -7.76 12.40
N SER A 48 -11.04 -9.04 12.29
CA SER A 48 -10.88 -10.00 13.40
C SER A 48 -9.51 -10.67 13.41
N THR A 49 -8.62 -10.33 12.47
CA THR A 49 -7.28 -10.92 12.41
C THR A 49 -6.35 -10.19 13.39
N SER A 50 -5.95 -10.88 14.46
CA SER A 50 -5.01 -10.34 15.45
C SER A 50 -3.55 -10.58 15.08
N HIS A 51 -3.24 -11.69 14.41
CA HIS A 51 -1.90 -12.05 13.98
C HIS A 51 -1.92 -12.40 12.49
N LEU A 52 -1.06 -11.75 11.70
CA LEU A 52 -0.98 -11.93 10.27
C LEU A 52 0.49 -12.18 9.87
N PRO A 53 0.87 -13.46 9.64
CA PRO A 53 2.17 -13.77 9.07
C PRO A 53 2.19 -13.42 7.58
N VAL A 54 3.21 -12.69 7.14
CA VAL A 54 3.47 -12.38 5.73
C VAL A 54 4.62 -13.26 5.27
N TYR A 55 4.41 -14.02 4.20
CA TYR A 55 5.32 -15.06 3.76
C TYR A 55 6.12 -14.65 2.54
N ASP A 56 7.38 -15.02 2.48
CA ASP A 56 8.13 -14.99 1.23
C ASP A 56 7.72 -16.19 0.37
N ILE A 57 7.23 -15.91 -0.84
CA ILE A 57 6.85 -16.91 -1.84
C ILE A 57 7.60 -16.71 -3.17
N SER A 58 8.67 -15.91 -3.19
CA SER A 58 9.35 -15.45 -4.42
C SER A 58 9.70 -16.60 -5.36
N GLN A 59 10.37 -17.64 -4.84
CA GLN A 59 10.77 -18.80 -5.64
C GLN A 59 9.56 -19.50 -6.28
N ARG A 60 8.58 -19.89 -5.45
CA ARG A 60 7.39 -20.63 -5.93
C ARG A 60 6.55 -19.79 -6.88
N TYR A 61 6.43 -18.49 -6.60
CA TYR A 61 5.73 -17.55 -7.44
C TYR A 61 6.40 -17.46 -8.81
N SER A 62 7.73 -17.33 -8.87
CA SER A 62 8.48 -17.29 -10.13
C SER A 62 8.30 -18.59 -10.94
N GLU A 63 8.42 -19.74 -10.28
CA GLU A 63 8.24 -21.06 -10.90
C GLU A 63 6.82 -21.25 -11.49
N ALA A 64 5.78 -20.79 -10.79
CA ALA A 64 4.39 -20.99 -11.20
C ALA A 64 3.85 -19.89 -12.15
N LEU A 65 4.24 -18.63 -11.92
CA LEU A 65 3.62 -17.45 -12.52
C LEU A 65 4.59 -16.59 -13.35
N GLY A 66 5.90 -16.83 -13.29
CA GLY A 66 6.92 -15.95 -13.89
C GLY A 66 6.79 -15.77 -15.41
N ASN A 67 6.28 -16.80 -16.11
CA ASN A 67 6.08 -16.75 -17.57
C ASN A 67 4.67 -16.26 -17.98
N ILE A 68 3.83 -15.89 -17.03
CA ILE A 68 2.44 -15.49 -17.30
C ILE A 68 2.35 -13.98 -17.23
N PRO A 69 1.81 -13.29 -18.27
CA PRO A 69 1.68 -11.85 -18.25
C PRO A 69 0.93 -11.37 -17.01
N PHE A 70 1.57 -10.52 -16.22
CA PHE A 70 1.04 -9.99 -14.98
C PHE A 70 -0.33 -9.34 -15.19
N GLY A 71 -1.28 -9.58 -14.29
CA GLY A 71 -2.63 -9.04 -14.37
C GLY A 71 -3.52 -9.61 -15.50
N SER A 72 -3.01 -10.53 -16.33
CA SER A 72 -3.84 -11.24 -17.31
C SER A 72 -4.88 -12.14 -16.66
N ARG A 73 -5.92 -12.55 -17.41
CA ARG A 73 -6.92 -13.50 -16.91
C ARG A 73 -6.28 -14.84 -16.49
N LYS A 74 -5.31 -15.34 -17.27
CA LYS A 74 -4.55 -16.55 -16.93
C LYS A 74 -3.78 -16.35 -15.63
N TYR A 75 -3.06 -15.24 -15.50
CA TYR A 75 -2.32 -14.91 -14.27
C TYR A 75 -3.22 -14.93 -13.04
N LYS A 76 -4.43 -14.35 -13.12
CA LYS A 76 -5.38 -14.33 -12.00
C LYS A 76 -5.88 -15.73 -11.61
N ILE A 77 -6.20 -16.55 -12.60
CA ILE A 77 -6.65 -17.93 -12.38
C ILE A 77 -5.53 -18.71 -11.69
N GLU A 78 -4.32 -18.63 -12.22
CA GLU A 78 -3.17 -19.35 -11.68
C GLU A 78 -2.80 -18.84 -10.29
N LEU A 79 -2.84 -17.52 -10.03
CA LEU A 79 -2.64 -16.95 -8.70
C LEU A 79 -3.73 -17.39 -7.70
N ALA A 80 -4.97 -17.56 -8.15
CA ALA A 80 -6.05 -18.05 -7.31
C ALA A 80 -5.88 -19.54 -6.94
N LEU A 81 -5.39 -20.35 -7.89
CA LEU A 81 -5.11 -21.78 -7.73
C LEU A 81 -3.75 -22.07 -7.07
N PHE A 82 -2.85 -21.09 -7.08
CA PHE A 82 -1.52 -21.17 -6.50
C PHE A 82 -1.58 -21.62 -5.04
N TRP A 83 -0.70 -22.55 -4.67
CA TRP A 83 -0.62 -23.04 -3.30
C TRP A 83 -0.12 -21.92 -2.39
N LYS A 84 -0.99 -21.46 -1.49
CA LYS A 84 -0.72 -20.36 -0.57
C LYS A 84 -0.24 -20.92 0.78
N PRO A 85 0.87 -20.39 1.32
CA PRO A 85 1.39 -20.82 2.61
C PRO A 85 0.37 -20.57 3.72
N ARG A 86 0.36 -21.48 4.70
CA ARG A 86 -0.54 -21.45 5.86
C ARG A 86 0.20 -21.55 7.19
N GLY A 87 1.53 -21.58 7.17
CA GLY A 87 2.36 -21.74 8.37
C GLY A 87 2.36 -23.17 8.92
N THR A 88 1.91 -24.13 8.12
CA THR A 88 1.87 -25.56 8.51
C THR A 88 3.05 -26.36 7.95
N ASN A 89 3.77 -25.79 6.99
CA ASN A 89 4.89 -26.43 6.33
C ASN A 89 6.20 -25.76 6.77
N LEU A 90 7.26 -26.56 7.00
CA LEU A 90 8.59 -26.07 7.34
C LEU A 90 9.18 -25.14 6.26
N ARG A 91 8.67 -25.25 5.03
CA ARG A 91 9.08 -24.41 3.91
C ARG A 91 8.28 -23.10 3.80
N ASP A 92 7.37 -22.80 4.72
CA ASP A 92 6.64 -21.53 4.74
C ASP A 92 7.51 -20.50 5.47
N VAL A 93 8.21 -19.68 4.68
CA VAL A 93 9.14 -18.69 5.23
C VAL A 93 8.38 -17.42 5.61
N THR A 94 8.06 -17.26 6.90
CA THR A 94 7.47 -16.02 7.42
C THR A 94 8.53 -14.92 7.43
N ARG A 95 8.34 -13.88 6.61
CA ARG A 95 9.26 -12.74 6.51
C ARG A 95 8.87 -11.57 7.40
N PHE A 96 7.57 -11.33 7.57
CA PHE A 96 7.07 -10.34 8.52
C PHE A 96 5.97 -10.93 9.37
N LEU A 97 5.83 -10.46 10.60
CA LEU A 97 4.69 -10.73 11.46
C LEU A 97 3.98 -9.41 11.77
N VAL A 98 2.69 -9.35 11.48
CA VAL A 98 1.84 -8.22 11.83
C VAL A 98 0.97 -8.61 13.02
N ASP A 99 1.13 -7.90 14.14
CA ASP A 99 0.35 -8.09 15.35
C ASP A 99 -0.56 -6.89 15.58
N VAL A 100 -1.87 -7.09 15.47
CA VAL A 100 -2.88 -6.06 15.66
C VAL A 100 -3.25 -6.00 17.14
N ASN A 101 -3.16 -4.80 17.71
CA ASN A 101 -3.52 -4.60 19.11
C ASN A 101 -5.03 -4.84 19.30
N PRO A 102 -5.46 -5.33 20.48
CA PRO A 102 -6.88 -5.58 20.76
C PRO A 102 -7.77 -4.34 20.62
N ASN A 103 -7.19 -3.14 20.74
CA ASN A 103 -7.90 -1.88 20.53
C ASN A 103 -8.31 -1.66 19.07
N GLY A 104 -7.73 -2.39 18.10
CA GLY A 104 -7.98 -2.25 16.66
C GLY A 104 -7.48 -0.94 16.05
N PHE A 105 -6.77 -0.11 16.81
CA PHE A 105 -6.27 1.20 16.38
C PHE A 105 -4.75 1.25 16.23
N SER A 106 -4.04 0.16 16.58
CA SER A 106 -2.62 0.06 16.31
C SER A 106 -2.21 -1.36 15.96
N ALA A 107 -1.15 -1.50 15.19
CA ALA A 107 -0.50 -2.78 14.93
C ALA A 107 1.02 -2.64 15.02
N THR A 108 1.73 -3.72 15.23
CA THR A 108 3.19 -3.80 15.08
C THR A 108 3.50 -4.69 13.89
N VAL A 109 4.50 -4.30 13.11
CA VAL A 109 5.01 -5.06 11.97
C VAL A 109 6.48 -5.34 12.25
N GLY A 110 6.77 -6.59 12.63
CA GLY A 110 8.12 -7.05 12.93
C GLY A 110 8.72 -7.81 11.76
N GLU A 111 9.93 -7.45 11.36
CA GLU A 111 10.73 -8.25 10.44
C GLU A 111 11.24 -9.54 11.10
N ARG A 112 11.22 -10.64 10.35
CA ARG A 112 11.88 -11.89 10.72
C ARG A 112 13.15 -12.05 9.89
N CYS A 113 14.29 -11.75 10.48
CA CYS A 113 15.61 -11.88 9.86
C CYS A 113 16.61 -12.62 10.77
N ILE A 114 17.66 -13.15 10.16
CA ILE A 114 18.79 -13.79 10.86
C ILE A 114 20.04 -12.96 10.54
N GLY A 115 20.90 -12.75 11.54
CA GLY A 115 22.20 -12.10 11.35
C GLY A 115 22.21 -10.57 11.35
N ARG A 116 21.06 -9.93 11.63
CA ARG A 116 20.97 -8.48 11.88
C ARG A 116 19.88 -8.15 12.90
N ASP A 117 19.89 -6.92 13.39
CA ASP A 117 18.82 -6.37 14.22
C ASP A 117 17.53 -6.23 13.39
N ALA A 118 16.45 -6.87 13.87
CA ALA A 118 15.15 -6.83 13.22
C ALA A 118 14.51 -5.44 13.34
N LEU A 119 13.90 -4.98 12.24
CA LEU A 119 13.10 -3.76 12.24
C LEU A 119 11.70 -4.05 12.78
N GLU A 120 11.22 -3.18 13.66
CA GLU A 120 9.82 -3.17 14.10
C GLU A 120 9.19 -1.83 13.76
N VAL A 121 8.00 -1.86 13.15
CA VAL A 121 7.22 -0.66 12.84
C VAL A 121 5.91 -0.70 13.59
N LYS A 122 5.68 0.29 14.45
CA LYS A 122 4.37 0.53 15.05
C LYS A 122 3.52 1.35 14.08
N VAL A 123 2.40 0.77 13.69
CA VAL A 123 1.38 1.36 12.82
C VAL A 123 0.26 1.91 13.70
N SER A 124 0.04 3.21 13.67
CA SER A 124 -1.13 3.85 14.27
C SER A 124 -2.19 4.06 13.20
N LEU A 125 -3.30 3.33 13.33
CA LEU A 125 -4.45 3.40 12.43
C LEU A 125 -5.35 4.57 12.82
N PRO A 126 -5.98 5.27 11.85
CA PRO A 126 -6.84 6.40 12.15
C PRO A 126 -7.99 5.99 13.07
N SER A 127 -8.02 6.60 14.25
CA SER A 127 -9.12 6.51 15.21
C SER A 127 -10.33 7.31 14.71
N GLU A 128 -11.46 7.20 15.40
CA GLU A 128 -12.63 8.02 15.06
C GLU A 128 -12.41 9.52 15.31
N GLN A 129 -11.39 9.88 16.09
CA GLN A 129 -11.07 11.24 16.49
C GLN A 129 -10.15 12.00 15.51
N GLY A 130 -9.82 11.40 14.36
CA GLY A 130 -9.26 12.13 13.22
C GLY A 130 -7.74 12.28 13.21
N GLU A 131 -7.00 11.58 14.07
CA GLU A 131 -5.55 11.51 13.93
C GLU A 131 -5.19 10.70 12.67
N GLY A 132 -4.34 11.28 11.82
CA GLY A 132 -3.84 10.65 10.60
C GLY A 132 -3.05 9.38 10.87
N PHE A 133 -2.76 8.63 9.82
CA PHE A 133 -1.98 7.40 9.91
C PHE A 133 -0.52 7.73 10.26
N ARG A 134 0.06 7.04 11.24
CA ARG A 134 1.47 7.23 11.62
C ARG A 134 2.20 5.89 11.60
N LEU A 135 3.44 5.92 11.09
CA LEU A 135 4.37 4.81 11.13
C LEU A 135 5.53 5.22 12.02
N SER A 136 5.79 4.47 13.08
CA SER A 136 6.95 4.68 13.94
C SER A 136 7.86 3.47 13.82
N THR A 137 9.00 3.65 13.15
CA THR A 137 10.00 2.61 12.99
C THR A 137 10.95 2.64 14.18
N GLN A 138 11.15 1.48 14.79
CA GLN A 138 12.04 1.29 15.91
C GLN A 138 13.13 0.30 15.51
N THR A 139 14.38 0.70 15.76
CA THR A 139 15.57 -0.14 15.71
C THR A 139 16.19 -0.17 17.10
N ARG A 140 17.25 -0.96 17.29
CA ARG A 140 18.00 -0.97 18.56
C ARG A 140 18.65 0.39 18.86
N ALA A 141 19.00 1.16 17.83
CA ALA A 141 19.77 2.39 17.95
C ALA A 141 18.91 3.66 17.82
N THR A 142 17.83 3.60 17.03
CA THR A 142 17.07 4.78 16.62
C THR A 142 15.58 4.53 16.60
N THR A 143 14.81 5.59 16.85
CA THR A 143 13.37 5.62 16.60
C THR A 143 13.10 6.73 15.61
N SER A 144 12.40 6.41 14.55
CA SER A 144 12.08 7.33 13.48
C SER A 144 10.57 7.31 13.20
N GLN A 145 10.02 8.44 12.74
CA GLN A 145 8.58 8.57 12.53
C GLN A 145 8.29 9.05 11.11
N SER A 146 7.37 8.37 10.45
CA SER A 146 6.82 8.75 9.16
C SER A 146 5.34 9.08 9.31
N HIS A 147 4.91 10.13 8.62
CA HIS A 147 3.51 10.53 8.57
C HIS A 147 2.90 9.99 7.29
N ALA A 148 1.73 9.35 7.39
CA ALA A 148 0.97 8.98 6.20
C ALA A 148 -0.41 9.63 6.16
N ARG A 149 -0.80 10.02 4.95
CA ARG A 149 -2.03 10.77 4.69
C ARG A 149 -2.77 10.17 3.51
N LEU A 150 -4.07 9.98 3.72
CA LEU A 150 -4.97 9.52 2.68
C LEU A 150 -5.37 10.67 1.74
N ARG A 151 -5.39 10.39 0.44
CA ARG A 151 -5.89 11.26 -0.62
C ARG A 151 -6.91 10.48 -1.48
N TYR A 152 -7.78 11.20 -2.17
CA TYR A 152 -8.83 10.60 -3.01
C TYR A 152 -8.86 11.30 -4.37
N PRO A 153 -7.81 11.12 -5.19
CA PRO A 153 -7.72 11.79 -6.49
C PRO A 153 -8.69 11.21 -7.52
N MET A 154 -9.08 9.94 -7.35
CA MET A 154 -10.02 9.26 -8.24
C MET A 154 -11.48 9.60 -7.88
N PRO A 155 -12.38 9.68 -8.88
CA PRO A 155 -13.79 9.93 -8.62
C PRO A 155 -14.41 8.78 -7.81
N ASP A 156 -15.29 9.14 -6.88
CA ASP A 156 -16.07 8.18 -6.12
C ASP A 156 -16.99 7.37 -7.06
N LYS A 157 -17.13 6.07 -6.80
CA LYS A 157 -18.04 5.18 -7.52
C LYS A 157 -19.22 4.83 -6.63
N THR A 158 -20.41 5.27 -7.01
CA THR A 158 -21.65 4.89 -6.33
C THR A 158 -22.18 3.59 -6.92
N THR A 159 -22.31 2.57 -6.09
CA THR A 159 -23.01 1.33 -6.43
C THR A 159 -24.39 1.31 -5.76
N LYS A 160 -25.21 0.29 -6.07
CA LYS A 160 -26.52 0.10 -5.41
C LYS A 160 -26.40 -0.08 -3.89
N HIS A 161 -25.24 -0.50 -3.40
CA HIS A 161 -25.05 -0.89 -2.00
C HIS A 161 -24.12 0.06 -1.23
N GLU A 162 -23.26 0.81 -1.93
CA GLU A 162 -22.23 1.62 -1.26
C GLU A 162 -21.57 2.69 -2.14
N LEU A 163 -20.99 3.67 -1.46
CA LEU A 163 -20.05 4.62 -2.02
C LEU A 163 -18.63 4.04 -1.92
N ILE A 164 -18.04 3.71 -3.06
CA ILE A 164 -16.66 3.24 -3.16
C ILE A 164 -15.75 4.44 -3.39
N ARG A 165 -14.72 4.58 -2.55
CA ARG A 165 -13.64 5.55 -2.75
C ARG A 165 -12.33 4.81 -2.90
N TYR A 166 -11.43 5.38 -3.69
CA TYR A 166 -10.14 4.78 -3.97
C TYR A 166 -9.02 5.60 -3.31
N PRO A 167 -8.61 5.24 -2.08
CA PRO A 167 -7.60 5.99 -1.36
C PRO A 167 -6.23 5.80 -1.99
N TYR A 168 -5.51 6.90 -2.12
CA TYR A 168 -4.06 6.93 -2.25
C TYR A 168 -3.49 7.17 -0.85
N LEU A 169 -2.33 6.59 -0.52
CA LEU A 169 -1.67 6.79 0.77
C LEU A 169 -0.29 7.38 0.55
N ALA A 170 -0.15 8.68 0.78
CA ALA A 170 1.14 9.36 0.77
C ALA A 170 1.84 9.15 2.11
N ILE A 171 3.15 8.84 2.08
CA ILE A 171 4.00 8.55 3.22
C ILE A 171 5.23 9.45 3.10
N ASN A 172 5.46 10.28 4.10
CA ASN A 172 6.65 11.11 4.16
C ASN A 172 7.47 10.72 5.38
N HIS A 173 8.76 10.50 5.16
CA HIS A 173 9.74 10.33 6.20
C HIS A 173 10.67 11.52 6.21
N GLU A 174 10.69 12.23 7.34
CA GLU A 174 11.59 13.35 7.57
C GLU A 174 12.60 12.95 8.64
N SER A 175 13.86 12.77 8.25
CA SER A 175 14.92 12.54 9.22
C SER A 175 15.35 13.86 9.86
N ALA A 176 14.69 14.23 10.97
CA ALA A 176 15.05 15.43 11.72
C ALA A 176 16.32 15.26 12.58
N HIS A 177 16.72 14.02 12.90
CA HIS A 177 17.72 13.73 13.92
C HIS A 177 18.76 12.66 13.53
N ASP A 178 18.62 11.98 12.39
CA ASP A 178 19.49 10.87 12.00
C ASP A 178 20.05 11.07 10.59
N ARG A 179 21.31 11.49 10.47
CA ARG A 179 21.95 11.73 9.15
C ARG A 179 22.08 10.46 8.32
N ASP A 180 21.93 9.29 8.93
CA ASP A 180 22.15 8.00 8.27
C ASP A 180 20.86 7.40 7.69
N THR A 181 19.68 7.92 8.07
CA THR A 181 18.39 7.50 7.48
C THR A 181 17.96 8.50 6.40
N PRO A 182 17.92 8.11 5.11
CA PRO A 182 17.50 9.00 4.04
C PRO A 182 16.01 9.38 4.21
N SER A 183 15.72 10.66 4.02
CA SER A 183 14.33 11.12 3.82
C SER A 183 13.76 10.45 2.57
N PHE A 184 12.46 10.17 2.60
CA PHE A 184 11.77 9.63 1.44
C PHE A 184 10.32 10.12 1.37
N SER A 185 9.80 10.19 0.15
CA SER A 185 8.40 10.47 -0.12
C SER A 185 7.83 9.39 -1.04
N LEU A 186 6.96 8.56 -0.47
CA LEU A 186 6.33 7.44 -1.17
C LEU A 186 4.81 7.64 -1.25
N GLU A 187 4.16 7.11 -2.29
CA GLU A 187 2.70 7.12 -2.37
C GLU A 187 2.15 5.82 -2.95
N TRP A 188 1.23 5.17 -2.23
CA TRP A 188 0.42 4.10 -2.79
C TRP A 188 -0.65 4.70 -3.71
N GLN A 189 -0.65 4.32 -4.97
CA GLN A 189 -1.58 4.76 -6.00
C GLN A 189 -2.43 3.58 -6.48
N VAL A 190 -3.76 3.76 -6.54
CA VAL A 190 -4.65 2.70 -7.02
C VAL A 190 -4.67 2.64 -8.54
N HIS A 191 -4.63 1.44 -9.11
CA HIS A 191 -4.81 1.20 -10.53
C HIS A 191 -6.08 0.38 -10.73
N LEU A 192 -7.12 1.07 -11.20
CA LEU A 192 -8.38 0.44 -11.57
C LEU A 192 -8.25 -0.18 -12.96
N VAL A 193 -8.11 -1.50 -13.01
CA VAL A 193 -8.20 -2.24 -14.26
C VAL A 193 -9.67 -2.54 -14.53
N VAL A 194 -10.20 -2.11 -15.68
CA VAL A 194 -11.58 -2.44 -16.08
C VAL A 194 -11.77 -3.96 -16.05
N GLY A 195 -12.60 -4.45 -15.11
CA GLY A 195 -12.84 -5.90 -14.93
C GLY A 195 -11.69 -6.68 -14.31
N GLY A 196 -10.74 -6.02 -13.63
CA GLY A 196 -9.64 -6.67 -12.93
C GLY A 196 -9.61 -6.38 -11.43
N PRO A 197 -8.95 -7.25 -10.65
CA PRO A 197 -8.75 -7.03 -9.23
C PRO A 197 -7.92 -5.77 -9.04
N MET A 198 -8.18 -5.11 -7.93
CA MET A 198 -7.50 -3.88 -7.56
C MET A 198 -5.99 -4.11 -7.40
N ARG A 199 -5.21 -3.23 -8.05
CA ARG A 199 -3.75 -3.14 -7.94
C ARG A 199 -3.40 -1.82 -7.25
N TYR A 200 -2.36 -1.85 -6.43
CA TYR A 200 -1.75 -0.66 -5.84
C TYR A 200 -0.27 -0.62 -6.20
N ASP A 201 0.21 0.53 -6.66
CA ASP A 201 1.62 0.76 -6.96
C ASP A 201 2.17 1.72 -5.92
N LEU A 202 3.29 1.36 -5.28
CA LEU A 202 4.02 2.25 -4.39
C LEU A 202 5.02 3.02 -5.23
N ILE A 203 4.82 4.33 -5.34
CA ILE A 203 5.62 5.22 -6.16
C ILE A 203 6.58 6.01 -5.29
N ASP A 204 7.84 6.08 -5.70
CA ASP A 204 8.82 7.04 -5.21
C ASP A 204 8.59 8.39 -5.91
N LEU A 205 8.04 9.34 -5.16
CA LEU A 205 7.65 10.65 -5.68
C LEU A 205 8.86 11.51 -6.06
N GLU A 206 10.01 11.29 -5.43
CA GLU A 206 11.24 12.02 -5.74
C GLU A 206 11.77 11.57 -7.10
N LYS A 207 11.88 10.25 -7.33
CA LYS A 207 12.27 9.70 -8.64
C LYS A 207 11.30 10.12 -9.74
N GLN A 208 10.00 10.04 -9.47
CA GLN A 208 8.98 10.47 -10.42
C GLN A 208 9.14 11.96 -10.81
N SER A 209 9.46 12.83 -9.84
CA SER A 209 9.65 14.26 -10.10
C SER A 209 10.92 14.58 -10.91
N GLN A 210 11.93 13.72 -10.83
CA GLN A 210 13.20 13.86 -11.56
C GLN A 210 13.09 13.41 -13.04
N GLY A 211 11.89 13.04 -13.50
CA GLY A 211 11.65 12.64 -14.88
C GLY A 211 12.13 11.21 -15.20
N SER A 212 12.33 10.37 -14.19
CA SER A 212 12.54 8.92 -14.42
C SER A 212 11.35 8.33 -15.17
N SER A 213 11.54 7.16 -15.80
CA SER A 213 10.38 6.46 -16.34
C SER A 213 9.41 6.12 -15.20
N TYR A 214 8.12 6.03 -15.51
CA TYR A 214 7.12 5.64 -14.52
C TYR A 214 7.46 4.29 -13.88
N ASP A 215 7.93 3.33 -14.68
CA ASP A 215 8.32 2.00 -14.21
C ASP A 215 9.47 2.07 -13.20
N ASP A 216 10.46 2.95 -13.42
CA ASP A 216 11.60 3.11 -12.49
C ASP A 216 11.20 3.78 -11.16
N SER A 217 10.08 4.51 -11.15
CA SER A 217 9.54 5.14 -9.95
C SER A 217 8.72 4.17 -9.09
N ILE A 218 8.29 3.03 -9.63
CA ILE A 218 7.54 2.02 -8.88
C ILE A 218 8.52 1.24 -8.00
N VAL A 219 8.36 1.32 -6.68
CA VAL A 219 9.20 0.59 -5.72
C VAL A 219 8.52 -0.63 -5.12
N ALA A 220 7.19 -0.74 -5.25
CA ALA A 220 6.46 -1.96 -4.90
C ALA A 220 5.13 -2.05 -5.64
N VAL A 221 4.59 -3.26 -5.82
CA VAL A 221 3.26 -3.48 -6.41
C VAL A 221 2.49 -4.46 -5.54
N PHE A 222 1.32 -4.05 -5.04
CA PHE A 222 0.35 -4.96 -4.45
C PHE A 222 -0.72 -5.36 -5.45
N HIS A 223 -0.99 -6.65 -5.55
CA HIS A 223 -2.04 -7.20 -6.38
C HIS A 223 -2.97 -8.07 -5.53
N HIS A 224 -4.26 -7.70 -5.50
CA HIS A 224 -5.26 -8.43 -4.74
C HIS A 224 -5.52 -9.84 -5.35
N CYS A 225 -5.59 -10.85 -4.49
CA CYS A 225 -6.03 -12.21 -4.82
C CYS A 225 -7.56 -12.25 -4.73
N GLY A 226 -8.24 -11.86 -5.80
CA GLY A 226 -9.70 -11.84 -5.87
C GLY A 226 -10.20 -11.73 -7.30
N PHE A 227 -11.48 -12.03 -7.50
CA PHE A 227 -12.19 -11.76 -8.75
C PHE A 227 -13.13 -10.55 -8.61
N GLU A 228 -13.23 -9.99 -7.41
CA GLU A 228 -13.98 -8.80 -7.11
C GLU A 228 -13.42 -7.63 -7.95
N PRO A 229 -14.29 -6.94 -8.69
CA PRO A 229 -13.86 -5.87 -9.59
C PRO A 229 -13.38 -4.63 -8.83
N ASP A 230 -13.80 -4.45 -7.57
CA ASP A 230 -13.46 -3.29 -6.74
C ASP A 230 -13.34 -3.68 -5.27
N LEU A 231 -12.53 -2.93 -4.51
CA LEU A 231 -12.62 -2.85 -3.06
C LEU A 231 -13.63 -1.75 -2.66
N PRO A 232 -14.25 -1.83 -1.47
CA PRO A 232 -13.91 -2.71 -0.36
C PRO A 232 -14.51 -4.12 -0.43
N SER A 233 -13.73 -5.09 0.06
CA SER A 233 -14.14 -6.49 0.28
C SER A 233 -14.04 -6.80 1.77
N ALA A 234 -14.83 -7.78 2.24
CA ALA A 234 -14.86 -8.20 3.64
C ALA A 234 -13.51 -8.70 4.16
N PHE A 235 -12.58 -9.00 3.26
CA PHE A 235 -11.21 -9.41 3.56
C PHE A 235 -10.24 -8.81 2.54
N SER A 236 -8.95 -8.86 2.87
CA SER A 236 -7.88 -8.63 1.90
C SER A 236 -6.96 -9.86 1.87
N GLU A 237 -6.51 -10.20 0.68
CA GLU A 237 -5.59 -11.29 0.38
C GLU A 237 -4.81 -10.85 -0.86
N GLY A 238 -3.52 -11.14 -0.98
CA GLY A 238 -2.80 -10.64 -2.15
C GLY A 238 -1.32 -10.96 -2.13
N VAL A 239 -0.65 -10.51 -3.18
CA VAL A 239 0.80 -10.55 -3.32
C VAL A 239 1.35 -9.13 -3.38
N LEU A 240 2.46 -8.91 -2.70
CA LEU A 240 3.25 -7.69 -2.71
C LEU A 240 4.57 -8.01 -3.40
N LEU A 241 4.83 -7.37 -4.53
CA LEU A 241 6.07 -7.47 -5.28
C LEU A 241 7.01 -6.34 -4.86
N LEU A 242 8.27 -6.71 -4.60
CA LEU A 242 9.34 -5.84 -4.10
C LEU A 242 10.59 -5.99 -4.99
N PRO A 243 11.54 -5.03 -4.92
CA PRO A 243 12.80 -5.12 -5.63
C PRO A 243 13.56 -6.40 -5.24
N GLU A 244 14.39 -6.93 -6.14
CA GLU A 244 15.22 -8.12 -5.89
C GLU A 244 16.17 -7.94 -4.71
N GLU A 245 16.77 -6.76 -4.60
CA GLU A 245 17.65 -6.41 -3.50
C GLU A 245 16.84 -6.10 -2.24
N GLU A 246 17.16 -6.78 -1.14
CA GLU A 246 16.51 -6.51 0.14
C GLU A 246 16.85 -5.11 0.64
N GLN A 247 15.84 -4.26 0.77
CA GLN A 247 15.98 -2.93 1.35
C GLN A 247 15.14 -2.88 2.63
N PRO A 248 15.73 -3.12 3.81
CA PRO A 248 14.96 -3.43 5.02
C PRO A 248 13.95 -2.35 5.39
N MET A 249 14.38 -1.09 5.28
CA MET A 249 13.54 0.07 5.59
C MET A 249 12.41 0.24 4.57
N LEU A 250 12.69 0.04 3.28
CA LEU A 250 11.68 0.10 2.23
C LEU A 250 10.67 -1.05 2.38
N ASP A 251 11.15 -2.27 2.57
CA ASP A 251 10.34 -3.48 2.69
C ASP A 251 9.37 -3.37 3.88
N VAL A 252 9.87 -3.00 5.07
CA VAL A 252 9.02 -2.85 6.26
C VAL A 252 8.05 -1.66 6.11
N THR A 253 8.47 -0.58 5.46
CA THR A 253 7.60 0.58 5.16
C THR A 253 6.49 0.17 4.18
N ALA A 254 6.82 -0.57 3.13
CA ALA A 254 5.85 -1.06 2.15
C ALA A 254 4.82 -1.99 2.81
N VAL A 255 5.28 -2.96 3.61
CA VAL A 255 4.40 -3.90 4.32
C VAL A 255 3.49 -3.18 5.32
N SER A 256 4.05 -2.30 6.16
CA SER A 256 3.31 -1.61 7.22
C SER A 256 2.30 -0.60 6.67
N SER A 257 2.69 0.19 5.67
CA SER A 257 1.79 1.15 5.03
C SER A 257 0.69 0.46 4.21
N LEU A 258 1.00 -0.62 3.50
CA LEU A 258 0.02 -1.42 2.78
C LEU A 258 -1.00 -2.04 3.74
N PHE A 259 -0.55 -2.64 4.84
CA PHE A 259 -1.45 -3.17 5.87
C PHE A 259 -2.43 -2.10 6.36
N GLY A 260 -1.91 -0.90 6.65
CA GLY A 260 -2.71 0.25 7.05
C GLY A 260 -3.72 0.72 6.01
N LEU A 261 -3.28 0.82 4.76
CA LEU A 261 -4.12 1.16 3.62
C LEU A 261 -5.28 0.18 3.47
N LEU A 262 -4.98 -1.13 3.43
CA LEU A 262 -5.98 -2.19 3.29
C LEU A 262 -6.94 -2.21 4.48
N HIS A 263 -6.45 -1.99 5.70
CA HIS A 263 -7.30 -1.86 6.88
C HIS A 263 -8.31 -0.70 6.75
N ASN A 264 -7.84 0.48 6.32
CA ASN A 264 -8.72 1.63 6.12
C ASN A 264 -9.75 1.43 5.00
N VAL A 265 -9.36 0.77 3.90
CA VAL A 265 -10.28 0.44 2.80
C VAL A 265 -11.44 -0.43 3.34
N ARG A 266 -11.14 -1.46 4.15
CA ARG A 266 -12.17 -2.35 4.73
C ARG A 266 -13.10 -1.67 5.73
N LYS A 267 -12.57 -0.87 6.68
CA LYS A 267 -13.37 -0.19 7.72
C LYS A 267 -14.52 0.66 7.14
N ARG A 268 -14.36 1.15 5.90
CA ARG A 268 -15.38 1.97 5.21
C ARG A 268 -16.58 1.15 4.71
N GLU A 269 -16.41 -0.14 4.38
CA GLU A 269 -17.50 -1.05 4.02
C GLU A 269 -18.54 -1.13 5.15
N LYS A 270 -18.08 -1.35 6.39
CA LYS A 270 -18.96 -1.46 7.56
C LYS A 270 -19.75 -0.19 7.83
N ARG A 271 -19.11 0.98 7.72
CA ARG A 271 -19.79 2.28 7.91
C ARG A 271 -20.87 2.51 6.87
N SER A 272 -20.64 2.10 5.62
CA SER A 272 -21.65 2.16 4.55
C SER A 272 -22.83 1.23 4.87
N ARG A 273 -22.55 -0.03 5.23
CA ARG A 273 -23.59 -1.03 5.57
C ARG A 273 -24.45 -0.63 6.77
N MET A 274 -23.84 -0.15 7.85
CA MET A 274 -24.59 0.32 9.03
C MET A 274 -25.52 1.48 8.67
N LYS A 275 -25.05 2.48 7.92
CA LYS A 275 -25.89 3.60 7.47
C LYS A 275 -27.06 3.14 6.59
N SER A 276 -26.86 2.14 5.74
CA SER A 276 -27.94 1.57 4.92
C SER A 276 -28.99 0.83 5.76
N ILE A 277 -28.58 0.15 6.84
CA ILE A 277 -29.50 -0.56 7.73
C ILE A 277 -30.34 0.44 8.53
N PHE A 278 -29.72 1.47 9.11
CA PHE A 278 -30.46 2.48 9.87
C PHE A 278 -31.46 3.27 9.02
N ARG A 279 -31.20 3.46 7.72
CA ARG A 279 -32.19 4.05 6.78
C ARG A 279 -33.39 3.14 6.50
N ARG A 280 -33.30 1.83 6.73
CA ARG A 280 -34.44 0.90 6.59
C ARG A 280 -35.33 0.84 7.82
N PHE A 281 -34.89 1.40 8.96
CA PHE A 281 -35.63 1.37 10.23
C PHE A 281 -36.13 2.75 10.67
N THR A 282 -36.00 3.76 9.83
CA THR A 282 -36.69 5.05 9.97
C THR A 282 -37.89 5.10 9.03
N PHE A 283 -39.03 4.59 9.51
CA PHE A 283 -40.37 4.92 9.04
C PHE A 283 -41.23 5.17 10.28
#